data_AF-A0A0K1PC65-F1
#
_entry.id   AF-A0A0K1PC65-F1
#
_cell.length_a   1.000
_cell.length_b   1.000
_cell.length_c   1.000
_cell.angle_alpha   90.00
_cell.angle_beta   90.00
_cell.angle_gamma   90.00
#
_symmetry.space_group_name_H-M   'P 1'
#
loop_
_entity.id
_entity.type
_entity.pdbx_description
1 polymer ?
#
loop_
_entity_poly.entity_id
_entity_poly.type
_entity_poly.pdbx_seq_one_letter_code
_entity_poly.pdbx_strand_id
1 'polypeptide(L)' 'MQATAGGLLSVRLVATFLGVSTATVYKLYASGDLQSIRVGAAQRVSREALAR' A
#
# COMPACT_ATOMS: atom_id res chain seq x y z
N MET A 1 -12.23 7.42 10.33
CA MET A 1 -12.51 6.89 8.98
C MET A 1 -12.07 7.93 7.97
N GLN A 2 -11.06 7.68 7.12
CA GLN A 2 -10.76 8.59 6.01
C GLN A 2 -10.81 7.80 4.71
N ALA A 3 -11.74 8.25 3.86
CA ALA A 3 -12.13 7.62 2.61
C ALA A 3 -11.27 8.12 1.45
N THR A 4 -10.98 7.14 0.61
CA THR A 4 -10.43 7.16 -0.75
C THR A 4 -11.02 8.24 -1.65
N ALA A 5 -10.19 9.22 -2.02
CA ALA A 5 -10.24 9.76 -3.37
C ALA A 5 -9.47 8.77 -4.28
N GLY A 6 -10.17 7.82 -4.90
CA GLY A 6 -9.61 6.97 -5.97
C GLY A 6 -8.98 5.62 -5.58
N GLY A 7 -9.49 4.91 -4.57
CA GLY A 7 -9.12 3.49 -4.34
C GLY A 7 -7.68 3.21 -3.89
N LEU A 8 -6.91 4.26 -3.56
CA LEU A 8 -5.52 4.18 -3.14
C LEU A 8 -5.39 4.09 -1.62
N LEU A 9 -4.71 3.05 -1.15
CA LEU A 9 -4.40 2.77 0.23
C LEU A 9 -3.03 3.33 0.61
N SER A 10 -2.95 3.88 1.82
CA SER A 10 -1.67 4.27 2.43
C SER A 10 -0.93 3.03 2.95
N VAL A 11 0.40 3.12 3.07
CA VAL A 11 1.24 2.05 3.67
C VAL A 11 0.67 1.49 4.98
N ARG A 12 0.08 2.34 5.83
CA ARG A 12 -0.48 1.90 7.11
C ARG A 12 -1.72 1.02 6.91
N LEU A 13 -2.61 1.39 5.98
CA LEU A 13 -3.77 0.56 5.65
C LEU A 13 -3.37 -0.73 4.97
N VAL A 14 -2.37 -0.69 4.09
CA VAL A 14 -1.79 -1.89 3.45
C VAL A 14 -1.21 -2.84 4.51
N ALA A 15 -0.45 -2.32 5.47
CA ALA A 15 0.11 -3.08 6.58
C ALA A 15 -0.99 -3.76 7.42
N THR A 16 -2.04 -3.02 7.77
CA THR A 16 -3.20 -3.58 8.48
C THR A 16 -3.93 -4.64 7.64
N PHE A 17 -4.09 -4.43 6.35
CA PHE A 17 -4.78 -5.36 5.46
C PHE A 17 -4.02 -6.68 5.29
N LEU A 18 -2.69 -6.60 5.15
CA LEU A 18 -1.82 -7.77 4.99
C LEU A 18 -1.44 -8.43 6.33
N GLY A 19 -1.75 -7.80 7.48
CA GLY A 19 -1.36 -8.31 8.80
C GLY A 19 0.16 -8.25 9.05
N VAL A 20 0.86 -7.31 8.43
CA VAL A 20 2.33 -7.18 8.53
C VAL A 20 2.75 -5.79 9.02
N SER A 21 4.01 -5.66 9.45
CA SER A 21 4.58 -4.37 9.82
C SER A 21 4.74 -3.45 8.59
N THR A 22 4.66 -2.13 8.80
CA THR A 22 4.93 -1.14 7.74
C THR A 22 6.31 -1.29 7.11
N ALA A 23 7.31 -1.71 7.89
CA ALA A 23 8.65 -2.04 7.38
C ALA A 23 8.62 -3.19 6.37
N THR A 24 7.81 -4.22 6.60
CA THR A 24 7.60 -5.32 5.64
C THR A 24 6.94 -4.82 4.36
N VAL A 25 5.96 -3.92 4.48
CA VAL A 25 5.33 -3.29 3.30
C VAL A 25 6.37 -2.55 2.45
N TYR A 26 7.27 -1.77 3.06
CA TYR A 26 8.34 -1.11 2.32
C TYR A 26 9.32 -2.10 1.67
N LYS A 27 9.62 -3.23 2.32
CA LYS A 27 10.43 -4.29 1.71
C LYS A 27 9.75 -4.90 0.49
N LEU A 28 8.45 -5.17 0.58
CA LEU A 28 7.64 -5.69 -0.54
C LEU A 28 7.55 -4.70 -1.72
N TYR A 29 7.52 -3.39 -1.42
CA TYR A 29 7.65 -2.38 -2.48
C TYR A 29 9.03 -2.39 -3.12
N ALA A 30 10.09 -2.49 -2.31
CA ALA A 30 11.46 -2.49 -2.80
C ALA A 30 11.81 -3.76 -3.60
N SER A 31 11.24 -4.91 -3.24
CA SER A 31 11.41 -6.16 -3.99
C SER A 31 10.53 -6.25 -5.24
N GLY A 32 9.51 -5.40 -5.35
CA GLY A 32 8.55 -5.42 -6.46
C GLY A 32 7.42 -6.45 -6.29
N ASP A 33 7.42 -7.20 -5.18
CA ASP A 33 6.34 -8.13 -4.81
C ASP A 33 5.00 -7.41 -4.59
N LEU A 34 5.05 -6.11 -4.28
CA LEU A 34 3.87 -5.29 -4.11
C LEU A 34 3.93 -4.03 -4.98
N GLN A 35 3.07 -3.99 -5.99
CA GLN A 35 3.00 -2.89 -6.94
C GLN A 35 2.43 -1.64 -6.27
N SER A 36 3.20 -0.56 -6.27
CA SER A 36 2.86 0.71 -5.63
C SER A 36 3.10 1.88 -6.57
N ILE A 37 2.29 2.93 -6.40
CA ILE A 37 2.46 4.19 -7.11
C ILE A 37 2.94 5.26 -6.13
N ARG A 38 3.87 6.10 -6.59
CA ARG A 38 4.32 7.26 -5.81
C ARG A 38 3.40 8.44 -6.10
N VAL A 39 2.76 8.96 -5.07
CA VAL A 39 1.90 10.15 -5.14
C VAL A 39 2.52 11.23 -4.25
N GLY A 40 3.27 12.14 -4.88
CA GLY A 40 4.09 13.13 -4.19
C GLY A 40 5.22 12.48 -3.37
N ALA A 41 5.23 12.73 -2.06
CA ALA A 41 6.20 12.13 -1.14
C ALA A 41 5.76 10.76 -0.58
N ALA A 42 4.52 10.33 -0.83
CA ALA A 42 3.97 9.10 -0.25
C ALA A 42 3.86 7.97 -1.29
N GLN A 43 4.05 6.72 -0.85
CA GLN A 43 3.68 5.55 -1.63
C GLN A 43 2.25 5.11 -1.32
N ARG A 44 1.51 4.79 -2.37
CA ARG A 44 0.13 4.32 -2.31
C ARG A 44 -0.08 3.09 -3.16
N VAL A 45 -1.02 2.25 -2.77
CA VAL A 45 -1.34 0.98 -3.44
C VAL A 45 -2.81 0.95 -3.80
N SER A 46 -3.15 0.56 -5.01
CA SER A 46 -4.56 0.36 -5.35
C SER A 46 -5.11 -0.86 -4.61
N ARG A 47 -6.36 -0.78 -4.17
CA ARG A 47 -7.01 -1.92 -3.50
C ARG A 47 -7.03 -3.19 -4.36
N GLU A 48 -7.15 -3.03 -5.67
CA GLU A 48 -7.14 -4.15 -6.63
C GLU A 48 -5.80 -4.89 -6.64
N ALA A 49 -4.67 -4.20 -6.48
CA ALA A 49 -3.35 -4.83 -6.41
C ALA A 49 -3.17 -5.73 -5.17
N LEU A 50 -4.02 -5.56 -4.15
CA LEU A 50 -4.01 -6.35 -2.90
C LEU A 50 -5.03 -7.50 -2.88
N ALA A 51 -5.95 -7.55 -3.84
CA ALA A 51 -7.04 -8.53 -3.86
C ALA A 51 -6.73 -9.79 -4.71
N ARG A 52 -5.46 -9.97 -5.11
CA ARG A 52 -5.00 -11.14 -5.89
C ARG A 52 -4.56 -12.30 -5.01
#